data_AF-A0A420IVK0-F1
#
_entry.id   AF-A0A420IVK0-F1
#
_cell.length_a   1.000
_cell.length_b   1.000
_cell.length_c   1.000
_cell.angle_alpha   90.00
_cell.angle_beta   90.00
_cell.angle_gamma   90.00
#
_symmetry.space_group_name_H-M   'P 1'
#
loop_
_entity.id
_entity.type
_entity.pdbx_description
1 polymer ?
#
loop_
_entity_poly.entity_id
_entity_poly.type
_entity_poly.pdbx_seq_one_letter_code
_entity_poly.pdbx_strand_id
1 'polypeptide(L)'
;MSYPVPVGYQSDLTFVMSMIEELSQILHTNQNLTAGVVERMGKFREKAKGKKLDNGDLVSAVASEINKESNNIEKELSKLRRALEDTELERKENWKLAVYGANILADLTEKLHQFKELHEIDTLAWHKNYRTQLAAERDENLKLRCQVNDMKAAACQASKSLRDMRRFITDNNEWHELKIQNDALRKEKRFWKRLALPLIPDYDSEWSDEDDLIDFEEKNRLVSRDIERGVLE
;
A
#
# COMPACT_ATOMS: atom_id res chain seq x y z
N MET A 1 92.22 7.17 -31.94
CA MET A 1 90.94 7.81 -31.55
C MET A 1 90.10 7.92 -32.81
N SER A 2 88.81 7.60 -32.68
CA SER A 2 87.80 7.49 -33.74
C SER A 2 87.90 8.59 -34.81
N TYR A 3 87.97 8.20 -36.09
CA TYR A 3 87.69 9.11 -37.21
C TYR A 3 86.17 9.30 -37.33
N PRO A 4 85.64 10.53 -37.33
CA PRO A 4 84.21 10.78 -37.37
C PRO A 4 83.67 10.43 -38.77
N VAL A 5 82.80 9.43 -38.84
CA VAL A 5 82.14 8.99 -40.07
C VAL A 5 81.04 10.00 -40.43
N PRO A 6 80.90 10.45 -41.69
CA PRO A 6 79.91 11.45 -42.09
C PRO A 6 78.48 11.01 -41.76
N VAL A 7 77.64 11.96 -41.34
CA VAL A 7 76.26 11.78 -40.85
C VAL A 7 75.34 10.99 -41.79
N GLY A 8 75.60 10.98 -43.10
CA GLY A 8 74.84 10.19 -44.09
C GLY A 8 75.21 8.70 -44.16
N TYR A 9 76.40 8.31 -43.66
CA TYR A 9 76.86 6.92 -43.70
C TYR A 9 76.07 6.04 -42.71
N GLN A 10 75.62 6.61 -41.58
CA GLN A 10 74.78 5.90 -40.62
C GLN A 10 73.33 5.74 -41.14
N SER A 11 72.77 6.74 -41.83
CA SER A 11 71.44 6.62 -42.42
C SER A 11 71.40 5.63 -43.57
N ASP A 12 72.43 5.63 -44.42
CA ASP A 12 72.54 4.70 -45.54
C ASP A 12 72.80 3.27 -45.03
N LEU A 13 73.63 3.09 -44.00
CA LEU A 13 73.82 1.80 -43.34
C LEU A 13 72.52 1.28 -42.69
N THR A 14 71.73 2.16 -42.07
CA THR A 14 70.45 1.79 -41.47
C THR A 14 69.43 1.39 -42.54
N PHE A 15 69.39 2.10 -43.68
CA PHE A 15 68.56 1.76 -44.83
C PHE A 15 68.98 0.43 -45.49
N VAL A 16 70.28 0.19 -45.63
CA VAL A 16 70.82 -1.08 -46.13
C VAL A 16 70.52 -2.21 -45.15
N MET A 17 70.60 -1.97 -43.84
CA MET A 17 70.24 -2.97 -42.82
C MET A 17 68.75 -3.31 -42.84
N SER A 18 67.85 -2.32 -42.96
CA SER A 18 66.41 -2.60 -43.08
C SER A 18 66.06 -3.34 -44.37
N MET A 19 66.72 -3.00 -45.49
CA MET A 19 66.57 -3.73 -46.75
C MET A 19 67.07 -5.19 -46.62
N ILE A 20 68.18 -5.41 -45.91
CA ILE A 20 68.71 -6.76 -45.65
C ILE A 20 67.76 -7.54 -44.73
N GLU A 21 67.17 -6.92 -43.73
CA GLU A 21 66.17 -7.55 -42.86
C GLU A 21 64.90 -7.93 -43.63
N GLU A 22 64.39 -7.05 -44.50
CA GLU A 22 63.26 -7.34 -45.39
C GLU A 22 63.59 -8.47 -46.37
N LEU A 23 64.76 -8.42 -47.01
CA LEU A 23 65.23 -9.49 -47.90
C LEU A 23 65.45 -10.80 -47.16
N SER A 24 65.88 -10.77 -45.90
CA SER A 24 66.04 -11.94 -45.05
C SER A 24 64.68 -12.53 -44.67
N GLN A 25 63.69 -11.69 -44.34
CA GLN A 25 62.31 -12.14 -44.13
C GLN A 25 61.73 -12.74 -45.41
N ILE A 26 61.91 -12.10 -46.56
CA ILE A 26 61.47 -12.61 -47.86
C ILE A 26 62.19 -13.95 -48.16
N LEU A 27 63.49 -14.05 -47.89
CA LEU A 27 64.24 -15.28 -48.10
C LEU A 27 63.74 -16.41 -47.18
N HIS A 28 63.47 -16.12 -45.91
CA HIS A 28 62.89 -17.08 -44.97
C HIS A 28 61.50 -17.54 -45.42
N THR A 29 60.64 -16.62 -45.89
CA THR A 29 59.34 -16.99 -46.45
C THR A 29 59.49 -17.86 -47.71
N ASN A 30 60.43 -17.53 -48.60
CA ASN A 30 60.73 -18.31 -49.80
C ASN A 30 61.31 -19.70 -49.48
N GLN A 31 62.18 -19.80 -48.48
CA GLN A 31 62.70 -21.07 -47.98
C GLN A 31 61.58 -21.93 -47.42
N ASN A 32 60.67 -21.36 -46.62
CA ASN A 32 59.52 -22.07 -46.08
C ASN A 32 58.54 -22.52 -47.17
N LEU A 33 58.27 -21.67 -48.16
CA LEU A 33 57.44 -22.02 -49.31
C LEU A 33 58.07 -23.15 -50.12
N THR A 34 59.38 -23.07 -50.36
CA THR A 34 60.13 -24.08 -51.13
C THR A 34 60.24 -25.38 -50.35
N ALA A 35 60.45 -25.34 -49.03
CA ALA A 35 60.42 -26.52 -48.17
C ALA A 35 59.05 -27.22 -48.23
N GLY A 36 57.95 -26.46 -48.17
CA GLY A 36 56.60 -27.01 -48.35
C GLY A 36 56.37 -27.58 -49.75
N VAL A 37 56.91 -26.97 -50.81
CA VAL A 37 56.85 -27.50 -52.18
C VAL A 37 57.65 -28.80 -52.29
N VAL A 38 58.87 -28.85 -51.74
CA VAL A 38 59.73 -30.03 -51.75
C VAL A 38 59.13 -31.17 -50.94
N GLU A 39 58.53 -30.90 -49.78
CA GLU A 39 57.82 -31.91 -48.98
C GLU A 39 56.63 -32.49 -49.74
N ARG A 40 55.80 -31.62 -50.36
CA ARG A 40 54.71 -32.05 -51.24
C ARG A 40 55.24 -32.84 -52.43
N MET A 41 56.41 -32.48 -52.97
CA MET A 41 57.10 -33.19 -54.05
C MET A 41 57.70 -34.53 -53.64
N GLY A 42 58.16 -34.66 -52.40
CA GLY A 42 58.52 -35.94 -51.79
C GLY A 42 57.31 -36.87 -51.70
N LYS A 43 56.18 -36.36 -51.21
CA LYS A 43 54.89 -37.06 -51.18
C LYS A 43 54.38 -37.41 -52.61
N PHE A 44 54.60 -36.53 -53.60
CA PHE A 44 54.31 -36.78 -55.03
C PHE A 44 55.15 -37.95 -55.57
N ARG A 45 56.45 -37.99 -55.26
CA ARG A 45 57.37 -39.04 -55.73
C ARG A 45 57.07 -40.41 -55.10
N GLU A 46 56.71 -40.45 -53.81
CA GLU A 46 56.30 -41.69 -53.15
C GLU A 46 55.00 -42.26 -53.71
N LYS A 47 53.97 -41.43 -53.90
CA LYS A 47 52.69 -41.85 -54.49
C LYS A 47 52.84 -42.33 -55.94
N ALA A 48 53.70 -41.67 -56.74
CA ALA A 48 53.99 -42.08 -58.11
C ALA A 48 54.70 -43.44 -58.18
N LYS A 49 55.67 -43.67 -57.29
CA LYS A 49 56.43 -44.94 -57.19
C LYS A 49 55.53 -46.11 -56.76
N GLY A 50 54.51 -45.87 -55.93
CA GLY A 50 53.55 -46.87 -55.49
C GLY A 50 52.50 -47.30 -56.54
N LYS A 51 52.27 -46.52 -57.60
CA LYS A 51 51.18 -46.77 -58.57
C LYS A 51 51.60 -46.94 -60.05
N LYS A 52 52.89 -46.82 -60.41
CA LYS A 52 53.38 -46.90 -61.82
C LYS A 52 52.55 -46.05 -62.81
N LEU A 53 52.28 -44.79 -62.46
CA LEU A 53 51.50 -43.87 -63.30
C LEU A 53 52.43 -43.00 -64.15
N ASP A 54 52.02 -42.68 -65.38
CA ASP A 54 52.71 -41.74 -66.27
C ASP A 54 52.48 -40.28 -65.82
N ASN A 55 53.35 -39.36 -66.24
CA ASN A 55 53.33 -37.95 -65.81
C ASN A 55 51.97 -37.25 -66.05
N GLY A 56 51.25 -37.61 -67.14
CA GLY A 56 49.91 -37.07 -67.42
C GLY A 56 48.84 -37.54 -66.44
N ASP A 57 48.87 -38.82 -66.04
CA ASP A 57 47.92 -39.40 -65.09
C ASP A 57 48.17 -38.89 -63.66
N LEU A 58 49.42 -38.57 -63.33
CA LEU A 58 49.79 -37.94 -62.06
C LEU A 58 49.26 -36.50 -61.95
N VAL A 59 49.39 -35.70 -63.00
CA VAL A 59 48.84 -34.33 -63.03
C VAL A 59 47.31 -34.35 -62.92
N SER A 60 46.65 -35.30 -63.59
CA SER A 60 45.21 -35.54 -63.47
C SER A 60 44.78 -35.94 -62.04
N ALA A 61 45.50 -36.88 -61.42
CA ALA A 61 45.22 -37.31 -60.06
C ALA A 61 45.39 -36.16 -59.04
N VAL A 62 46.42 -35.33 -59.21
CA VAL A 62 46.67 -34.15 -58.37
C VAL A 62 45.63 -33.07 -58.60
N ALA A 63 45.28 -32.78 -59.85
CA ALA A 63 44.18 -31.86 -60.16
C ALA A 63 42.88 -32.34 -59.51
N SER A 64 42.62 -33.66 -59.49
CA SER A 64 41.45 -34.22 -58.80
C SER A 64 41.53 -34.13 -57.28
N GLU A 65 42.72 -34.26 -56.67
CA GLU A 65 42.92 -34.21 -55.22
C GLU A 65 42.80 -32.75 -54.73
N ILE A 66 43.43 -31.80 -55.42
CA ILE A 66 43.29 -30.35 -55.18
C ILE A 66 41.83 -29.92 -55.38
N ASN A 67 41.18 -30.37 -56.45
CA ASN A 67 39.77 -30.01 -56.69
C ASN A 67 38.85 -30.62 -55.63
N LYS A 68 39.11 -31.84 -55.14
CA LYS A 68 38.38 -32.43 -54.01
C LYS A 68 38.59 -31.64 -52.71
N GLU A 69 39.82 -31.21 -52.45
CA GLU A 69 40.17 -30.41 -51.26
C GLU A 69 39.54 -29.02 -51.32
N SER A 70 39.61 -28.33 -52.46
CA SER A 70 38.88 -27.07 -52.71
C SER A 70 37.37 -27.23 -52.52
N ASN A 71 36.75 -28.27 -53.09
CA ASN A 71 35.32 -28.54 -52.91
C ASN A 71 34.96 -28.85 -51.44
N ASN A 72 35.86 -29.48 -50.69
CA ASN A 72 35.66 -29.74 -49.27
C ASN A 72 35.73 -28.45 -48.45
N ILE A 73 36.72 -27.60 -48.73
CA ILE A 73 36.87 -26.28 -48.10
C ILE A 73 35.64 -25.42 -48.39
N GLU A 74 35.16 -25.36 -49.64
CA GLU A 74 33.95 -24.62 -50.00
C GLU A 74 32.70 -25.12 -49.25
N LYS A 75 32.56 -26.44 -49.10
CA LYS A 75 31.47 -27.03 -48.31
C LYS A 75 31.55 -26.62 -46.84
N GLU A 76 32.71 -26.73 -46.21
CA GLU A 76 32.90 -26.30 -44.82
C GLU A 76 32.67 -24.79 -44.65
N LEU A 77 33.16 -23.98 -45.58
CA LEU A 77 32.94 -22.53 -45.60
C LEU A 77 31.44 -22.21 -45.73
N SER A 78 30.70 -22.94 -46.57
CA SER A 78 29.25 -22.79 -46.72
C SER A 78 28.49 -23.19 -45.44
N LYS A 79 28.91 -24.25 -44.74
CA LYS A 79 28.31 -24.68 -43.46
C LYS A 79 28.59 -23.65 -42.37
N LEU A 80 29.83 -23.18 -42.25
CA LEU A 80 30.22 -22.18 -41.27
C LEU A 80 29.50 -20.85 -41.50
N ARG A 81 29.29 -20.43 -42.75
CA ARG A 81 28.48 -19.24 -43.07
C ARG A 81 27.03 -19.38 -42.65
N ARG A 82 26.40 -20.52 -42.92
CA ARG A 82 25.02 -20.78 -42.48
C ARG A 82 24.90 -20.81 -40.96
N ALA A 83 25.80 -21.54 -40.29
CA ALA A 83 25.83 -21.57 -38.83
C ALA A 83 26.05 -20.17 -38.23
N LEU A 84 26.90 -19.35 -38.84
CA LEU A 84 27.09 -17.97 -38.43
C LEU A 84 25.77 -17.18 -38.58
N GLU A 85 25.11 -17.25 -39.73
CA GLU A 85 23.84 -16.56 -39.97
C GLU A 85 22.75 -17.00 -38.99
N ASP A 86 22.61 -18.29 -38.74
CA ASP A 86 21.66 -18.86 -37.77
C ASP A 86 21.95 -18.33 -36.35
N THR A 87 23.20 -18.37 -35.90
CA THR A 87 23.59 -17.85 -34.58
C THR A 87 23.39 -16.34 -34.47
N GLU A 88 23.56 -15.58 -35.55
CA GLU A 88 23.27 -14.15 -35.56
C GLU A 88 21.78 -13.84 -35.44
N LEU A 89 20.93 -14.65 -36.07
CA LEU A 89 19.48 -14.55 -35.94
C LEU A 89 19.04 -14.88 -34.51
N GLU A 90 19.49 -16.01 -33.95
CA GLU A 90 19.21 -16.40 -32.57
C GLU A 90 19.69 -15.33 -31.58
N ARG A 91 20.88 -14.77 -31.78
CA ARG A 91 21.39 -13.66 -30.96
C ARG A 91 20.48 -12.44 -31.02
N LYS A 92 19.98 -12.06 -32.21
CA LYS A 92 19.06 -10.92 -32.37
C LYS A 92 17.72 -11.19 -31.69
N GLU A 93 17.19 -12.40 -31.77
CA GLU A 93 15.94 -12.78 -31.12
C GLU A 93 16.08 -12.82 -29.60
N ASN A 94 17.16 -13.41 -29.08
CA ASN A 94 17.46 -13.41 -27.65
C ASN A 94 17.64 -11.99 -27.10
N TRP A 95 18.28 -11.09 -27.87
CA TRP A 95 18.38 -9.69 -27.48
C TRP A 95 17.02 -8.99 -27.42
N LYS A 96 16.15 -9.22 -28.42
CA LYS A 96 14.78 -8.68 -28.39
C LYS A 96 14.00 -9.17 -27.17
N LEU A 97 14.12 -10.46 -26.84
CA LEU A 97 13.47 -11.03 -25.66
C LEU A 97 14.00 -10.41 -24.36
N ALA A 98 15.32 -10.21 -24.25
CA ALA A 98 15.94 -9.56 -23.10
C ALA A 98 15.44 -8.12 -22.92
N VAL A 99 15.37 -7.35 -24.01
CA VAL A 99 14.83 -5.98 -23.99
C VAL A 99 13.35 -5.96 -23.59
N TYR A 100 12.54 -6.88 -24.13
CA TYR A 100 11.14 -7.00 -23.77
C TYR A 100 10.95 -7.34 -22.29
N GLY A 101 11.74 -8.30 -21.77
CA GLY A 101 11.74 -8.64 -20.35
C GLY A 101 12.14 -7.47 -19.46
N ALA A 102 13.18 -6.72 -19.85
CA ALA A 102 13.61 -5.52 -19.13
C ALA A 102 12.50 -4.45 -19.08
N ASN A 103 11.79 -4.23 -20.19
CA ASN A 103 10.69 -3.28 -20.25
C ASN A 103 9.51 -3.70 -19.35
N ILE A 104 9.14 -4.98 -19.34
CA ILE A 104 8.10 -5.49 -18.45
C ILE A 104 8.51 -5.30 -16.98
N LEU A 105 9.76 -5.63 -16.64
CA LEU A 105 10.24 -5.48 -15.28
C LEU A 105 10.26 -4.02 -14.84
N ALA A 106 10.61 -3.10 -15.74
CA ALA A 106 10.55 -1.67 -15.47
C ALA A 106 9.11 -1.19 -15.21
N ASP A 107 8.15 -1.56 -16.06
CA ASP A 107 6.74 -1.22 -15.87
C ASP A 107 6.18 -1.83 -14.58
N LEU A 108 6.46 -3.11 -14.31
CA LEU A 108 6.04 -3.78 -13.08
C LEU A 108 6.62 -3.10 -11.84
N THR A 109 7.87 -2.65 -11.89
CA THR A 109 8.49 -1.90 -10.79
C THR A 109 7.80 -0.56 -10.58
N GLU A 110 7.47 0.17 -11.65
CA GLU A 110 6.72 1.43 -11.56
C GLU A 110 5.32 1.22 -10.94
N LYS A 111 4.58 0.19 -11.41
CA LYS A 111 3.26 -0.14 -10.86
C LYS A 111 3.33 -0.55 -9.39
N LEU A 112 4.36 -1.29 -8.98
CA LEU A 112 4.55 -1.65 -7.58
C LEU A 112 4.85 -0.44 -6.71
N HIS A 113 5.65 0.52 -7.19
CA HIS A 113 5.89 1.77 -6.47
C HIS A 113 4.60 2.58 -6.30
N GLN A 114 3.83 2.76 -7.38
CA GLN A 114 2.54 3.45 -7.35
C GLN A 114 1.54 2.77 -6.39
N PHE A 115 1.44 1.44 -6.46
CA PHE A 115 0.58 0.67 -5.56
C PHE A 115 0.98 0.84 -4.10
N LYS A 116 2.28 0.76 -3.80
CA LYS A 116 2.79 0.92 -2.43
C LYS A 116 2.47 2.31 -1.88
N GLU A 117 2.72 3.36 -2.66
CA GLU A 117 2.45 4.74 -2.25
C GLU A 117 0.96 4.94 -1.95
N LEU A 118 0.07 4.50 -2.85
CA LEU A 118 -1.38 4.60 -2.65
C LEU A 118 -1.83 3.82 -1.41
N HIS A 119 -1.32 2.61 -1.23
CA HIS A 119 -1.65 1.79 -0.06
C HIS A 119 -1.19 2.43 1.26
N GLU A 120 0.01 3.03 1.29
CA GLU A 120 0.49 3.78 2.45
C GLU A 120 -0.38 5.01 2.74
N ILE A 121 -0.81 5.74 1.72
CA ILE A 121 -1.73 6.88 1.86
C ILE A 121 -3.08 6.42 2.44
N ASP A 122 -3.66 5.36 1.90
CA ASP A 122 -4.97 4.84 2.34
C ASP A 122 -4.91 4.36 3.79
N THR A 123 -3.87 3.60 4.15
CA THR A 123 -3.69 3.13 5.54
C THR A 123 -3.49 4.29 6.51
N LEU A 124 -2.71 5.31 6.15
CA LEU A 124 -2.56 6.52 6.96
C LEU A 124 -3.88 7.29 7.10
N ALA A 125 -4.65 7.42 6.03
CA ALA A 125 -5.96 8.05 6.05
C ALA A 125 -6.93 7.29 6.98
N TRP A 126 -6.94 5.96 6.90
CA TRP A 126 -7.74 5.11 7.80
C TRP A 126 -7.35 5.30 9.25
N HIS A 127 -6.05 5.26 9.57
CA HIS A 127 -5.58 5.48 10.93
C HIS A 127 -5.91 6.88 11.45
N LYS A 128 -5.84 7.92 10.60
CA LYS A 128 -6.22 9.28 10.96
C LYS A 128 -7.72 9.36 11.26
N ASN A 129 -8.56 8.83 10.37
CA ASN A 129 -10.01 8.83 10.52
C ASN A 129 -10.46 8.07 11.77
N TYR A 130 -9.85 6.90 12.03
CA TYR A 130 -10.13 6.12 13.23
C TYR A 130 -9.74 6.87 14.51
N ARG A 131 -8.58 7.53 14.53
CA ARG A 131 -8.18 8.37 15.67
C ARG A 131 -9.14 9.55 15.90
N THR A 132 -9.63 10.19 14.83
CA THR A 132 -10.60 11.29 14.95
C THR A 132 -11.94 10.80 15.48
N GLN A 133 -12.43 9.63 15.03
CA GLN A 133 -13.65 9.03 15.57
C GLN A 133 -13.48 8.71 17.05
N LEU A 134 -12.37 8.08 17.43
CA LEU A 134 -12.11 7.73 18.82
C LEU A 134 -12.00 8.98 19.73
N ALA A 135 -11.48 10.09 19.22
CA ALA A 135 -11.46 11.37 19.93
C ALA A 135 -12.88 11.94 20.08
N ALA A 136 -13.68 11.93 19.02
CA ALA A 136 -15.07 12.41 19.05
C ALA A 136 -15.92 11.63 20.06
N GLU A 137 -15.81 10.31 20.09
CA GLU A 137 -16.51 9.45 21.05
C GLU A 137 -16.09 9.73 22.50
N ARG A 138 -14.80 9.99 22.74
CA ARG A 138 -14.30 10.37 24.08
C ARG A 138 -14.85 11.72 24.52
N ASP A 139 -14.89 12.70 23.62
CA ASP A 139 -15.44 14.02 23.89
C ASP A 139 -16.94 13.96 24.16
N GLU A 140 -17.68 13.15 23.40
CA GLU A 140 -19.11 12.90 23.64
C GLU A 140 -19.33 12.21 24.99
N ASN A 141 -18.56 11.18 25.32
CA ASN A 141 -18.64 10.50 26.61
C ASN A 141 -18.38 11.47 27.78
N LEU A 142 -17.39 12.36 27.63
CA LEU A 142 -17.10 13.39 28.62
C LEU A 142 -18.28 14.37 28.77
N LYS A 143 -18.84 14.85 27.66
CA LYS A 143 -20.02 15.73 27.67
C LYS A 143 -21.21 15.09 28.37
N LEU A 144 -21.52 13.82 28.08
CA LEU A 144 -22.61 13.09 28.71
C LEU A 144 -22.37 12.94 30.22
N ARG A 145 -21.13 12.66 30.65
CA ARG A 145 -20.79 12.60 32.09
C ARG A 145 -20.97 13.95 32.77
N CYS A 146 -20.55 15.05 32.12
CA CYS A 146 -20.77 16.40 32.63
C CYS A 146 -22.28 16.70 32.78
N GLN A 147 -23.08 16.42 31.74
CA GLN A 147 -24.54 16.61 31.79
C GLN A 147 -25.20 15.81 32.92
N VAL A 148 -24.82 14.54 33.10
CA VAL A 148 -25.34 13.71 34.20
C VAL A 148 -24.95 14.28 35.56
N ASN A 149 -23.72 14.79 35.71
CA ASN A 149 -23.29 15.42 36.95
C ASN A 149 -24.06 16.72 37.22
N ASP A 150 -24.28 17.54 36.20
CA ASP A 150 -25.06 18.78 36.32
C ASP A 150 -26.51 18.49 36.69
N MET A 151 -27.14 17.48 36.06
CA MET A 151 -28.48 17.02 36.42
C MET A 151 -28.55 16.51 37.85
N LYS A 152 -27.55 15.72 38.29
CA LYS A 152 -27.46 15.25 39.68
C LYS A 152 -27.31 16.41 40.65
N ALA A 153 -26.46 17.39 40.34
CA ALA A 153 -26.28 18.59 41.16
C ALA A 153 -27.58 19.38 41.28
N ALA A 154 -28.28 19.61 40.16
CA ALA A 154 -29.58 20.28 40.14
C ALA A 154 -30.64 19.50 40.94
N ALA A 155 -30.71 18.18 40.79
CA ALA A 155 -31.62 17.33 41.56
C ALA A 155 -31.32 17.35 43.06
N CYS A 156 -30.03 17.37 43.45
CA CYS A 156 -29.62 17.54 44.84
C CYS A 156 -30.02 18.92 45.39
N GLN A 157 -29.85 19.99 44.62
CA GLN A 157 -30.27 21.33 45.01
C GLN A 157 -31.79 21.42 45.16
N ALA A 158 -32.57 20.85 44.25
CA ALA A 158 -34.04 20.77 44.35
C ALA A 158 -34.48 19.92 45.55
N SER A 159 -33.81 18.80 45.81
CA SER A 159 -34.09 17.98 46.99
C SER A 159 -33.78 18.73 48.30
N LYS A 160 -32.70 19.52 48.29
CA LYS A 160 -32.35 20.39 49.43
C LYS A 160 -33.39 21.48 49.62
N SER A 161 -33.81 22.17 48.56
CA SER A 161 -34.85 23.22 48.67
C SER A 161 -36.18 22.66 49.16
N LEU A 162 -36.60 21.47 48.71
CA LEU A 162 -37.80 20.78 49.23
C LEU A 162 -37.68 20.46 50.72
N ARG A 163 -36.51 19.99 51.16
CA ARG A 163 -36.25 19.70 52.58
C ARG A 163 -36.25 20.97 53.42
N ASP A 164 -35.65 22.04 52.91
CA ASP A 164 -35.59 23.35 53.57
C ASP A 164 -37.01 23.98 53.66
N MET A 165 -37.82 23.87 52.61
CA MET A 165 -39.24 24.26 52.65
C MET A 165 -40.04 23.44 53.66
N ARG A 166 -39.86 22.12 53.68
CA ARG A 166 -40.52 21.26 54.68
C ARG A 166 -40.14 21.66 56.10
N ARG A 167 -38.86 21.90 56.36
CA ARG A 167 -38.37 22.39 57.66
C ARG A 167 -38.99 23.75 58.01
N PHE A 168 -39.03 24.68 57.07
CA PHE A 168 -39.67 25.98 57.27
C PHE A 168 -41.16 25.85 57.66
N ILE A 169 -41.89 24.92 57.06
CA ILE A 169 -43.30 24.67 57.39
C ILE A 169 -43.45 24.00 58.78
N THR A 170 -42.57 23.05 59.12
CA THR A 170 -42.66 22.34 60.41
C THR A 170 -42.17 23.16 61.59
N ASP A 171 -41.15 23.97 61.38
CA ASP A 171 -40.43 24.66 62.46
C ASP A 171 -41.06 26.05 62.74
N ASN A 172 -41.84 26.61 61.80
CA ASN A 172 -42.62 27.83 62.06
C ASN A 172 -43.95 27.51 62.74
N ASN A 173 -43.98 27.72 64.06
CA ASN A 173 -45.20 27.64 64.84
C ASN A 173 -46.30 28.59 64.32
N GLU A 174 -45.93 29.78 63.82
CA GLU A 174 -46.88 30.74 63.25
C GLU A 174 -47.65 30.16 62.04
N TRP A 175 -47.00 29.36 61.20
CA TRP A 175 -47.66 28.72 60.05
C TRP A 175 -48.65 27.65 60.50
N HIS A 176 -48.28 26.89 61.55
CA HIS A 176 -49.16 25.90 62.15
C HIS A 176 -50.38 26.56 62.82
N GLU A 177 -50.16 27.65 63.56
CA GLU A 177 -51.22 28.44 64.18
C GLU A 177 -52.16 29.06 63.14
N LEU A 178 -51.61 29.66 62.07
CA LEU A 178 -52.40 30.18 60.96
C LEU A 178 -53.23 29.10 60.29
N LYS A 179 -52.69 27.87 60.13
CA LYS A 179 -53.46 26.74 59.59
C LYS A 179 -54.62 26.36 60.50
N ILE A 180 -54.39 26.24 61.81
CA ILE A 180 -55.46 25.95 62.79
C ILE A 180 -56.52 27.05 62.78
N GLN A 181 -56.11 28.32 62.77
CA GLN A 181 -57.04 29.45 62.71
C GLN A 181 -57.87 29.44 61.42
N ASN A 182 -57.24 29.14 60.28
CA ASN A 182 -57.93 29.04 59.00
C ASN A 182 -58.98 27.91 59.03
N ASP A 183 -58.64 26.74 59.56
CA ASP A 183 -59.56 25.62 59.70
C ASP A 183 -60.73 25.97 60.65
N ALA A 184 -60.45 26.68 61.75
CA ALA A 184 -61.48 27.17 62.67
C ALA A 184 -62.43 28.16 61.98
N LEU A 185 -61.90 29.16 61.29
CA LEU A 185 -62.69 30.15 60.55
C LEU A 185 -63.51 29.50 59.42
N ARG A 186 -62.99 28.47 58.76
CA ARG A 186 -63.75 27.68 57.76
C ARG A 186 -64.92 26.95 58.39
N LYS A 187 -64.72 26.31 59.56
CA LYS A 187 -65.79 25.64 60.31
C LYS A 187 -66.84 26.64 60.79
N GLU A 188 -66.42 27.80 61.31
CA GLU A 188 -67.33 28.87 61.70
C GLU A 188 -68.14 29.39 60.51
N LYS A 189 -67.50 29.65 59.37
CA LYS A 189 -68.18 30.04 58.12
C LYS A 189 -69.24 29.00 57.73
N ARG A 190 -68.90 27.70 57.78
CA ARG A 190 -69.86 26.62 57.51
C ARG A 190 -71.02 26.63 58.51
N PHE A 191 -70.72 26.76 59.80
CA PHE A 191 -71.73 26.85 60.85
C PHE A 191 -72.71 28.00 60.61
N TRP A 192 -72.20 29.21 60.34
CA TRP A 192 -73.04 30.38 60.06
C TRP A 192 -73.85 30.23 58.78
N LYS A 193 -73.27 29.65 57.72
CA LYS A 193 -73.99 29.34 56.50
C LYS A 193 -75.15 28.37 56.77
N ARG A 194 -74.96 27.31 57.56
CA ARG A 194 -76.03 26.36 57.94
C ARG A 194 -77.13 27.05 58.73
N LEU A 195 -76.75 27.90 59.68
CA LEU A 195 -77.72 28.67 60.48
C LEU A 195 -78.56 29.61 59.61
N ALA A 196 -77.96 30.22 58.59
CA ALA A 196 -78.64 31.13 57.68
C ALA A 196 -79.52 30.43 56.62
N LEU A 197 -79.25 29.16 56.30
CA LEU A 197 -79.92 28.40 55.23
C LEU A 197 -80.42 27.01 55.70
N PRO A 198 -81.43 26.94 56.59
CA PRO A 198 -81.88 25.69 57.22
C PRO A 198 -82.70 24.76 56.31
N LEU A 199 -83.05 25.20 55.10
CA LEU A 199 -83.88 24.43 54.15
C LEU A 199 -83.05 23.56 53.18
N ILE A 200 -81.73 23.71 53.18
CA ILE A 200 -80.83 22.93 52.34
C ILE A 200 -80.44 21.64 53.10
N PRO A 201 -80.59 20.45 52.50
CA PRO A 201 -80.22 19.19 53.15
C PRO A 201 -78.72 19.13 53.52
N ASP A 202 -78.40 18.56 54.68
CA ASP A 202 -77.02 18.44 55.21
C ASP A 202 -76.06 17.62 54.32
N TYR A 203 -76.59 16.89 53.33
CA TYR A 203 -75.82 16.05 52.39
C TYR A 203 -75.49 16.76 51.07
N ASP A 204 -75.77 18.06 50.94
CA ASP A 204 -75.44 18.80 49.73
C ASP A 204 -73.92 18.97 49.55
N SER A 205 -73.46 18.91 48.30
CA SER A 205 -72.05 19.00 47.92
C SER A 205 -71.41 20.32 48.37
N GLU A 206 -72.21 21.37 48.54
CA GLU A 206 -71.81 22.70 49.02
C GLU A 206 -71.42 22.74 50.51
N TRP A 207 -71.72 21.67 51.27
CA TRP A 207 -71.40 21.56 52.70
C TRP A 207 -70.18 20.67 52.99
N SER A 208 -69.68 19.96 51.97
CA SER A 208 -68.60 18.99 52.10
C SER A 208 -67.23 19.66 52.32
N ASP A 209 -66.32 18.95 52.98
CA ASP A 209 -64.91 19.34 53.12
C ASP A 209 -64.16 19.37 51.76
N GLU A 210 -64.80 18.94 50.66
CA GLU A 210 -64.25 18.87 49.30
C GLU A 210 -64.15 20.22 48.56
N ASP A 211 -64.61 21.33 49.15
CA ASP A 211 -64.57 22.67 48.54
C ASP A 211 -63.15 23.32 48.56
N ASP A 212 -62.15 22.55 48.98
CA ASP A 212 -60.75 22.99 49.11
C ASP A 212 -59.87 22.37 48.01
N LEU A 213 -59.79 23.04 46.85
CA LEU A 213 -58.58 23.13 45.99
C LEU A 213 -57.77 21.83 45.71
N ILE A 214 -58.37 20.65 45.70
CA ILE A 214 -57.75 19.51 45.03
C ILE A 214 -57.91 19.76 43.54
N ASP A 215 -56.80 20.03 42.86
CA ASP A 215 -56.77 20.03 41.40
C ASP A 215 -57.49 18.78 40.90
N PHE A 216 -58.47 18.94 40.02
CA PHE A 216 -59.30 17.85 39.51
C PHE A 216 -58.42 16.68 39.00
N GLU A 217 -57.23 17.00 38.50
CA GLU A 217 -56.22 16.04 38.08
C GLU A 217 -55.60 15.22 39.23
N GLU A 218 -55.33 15.82 40.39
CA GLU A 218 -54.78 15.11 41.56
C GLU A 218 -55.81 14.14 42.15
N LYS A 219 -57.11 14.50 42.11
CA LYS A 219 -58.22 13.60 42.50
C LYS A 219 -58.26 12.38 41.58
N ASN A 220 -58.17 12.59 40.27
CA ASN A 220 -58.14 11.50 39.30
C ASN A 220 -56.91 10.61 39.49
N ARG A 221 -55.73 11.18 39.77
CA ARG A 221 -54.51 10.40 40.04
C ARG A 221 -54.64 9.54 41.29
N LEU A 222 -55.26 10.07 42.35
CA LEU A 222 -55.48 9.32 43.60
C LEU A 222 -56.49 8.19 43.39
N VAL A 223 -57.59 8.44 42.68
CA VAL A 223 -58.56 7.39 42.30
C VAL A 223 -57.89 6.31 41.46
N SER A 224 -57.11 6.67 40.43
CA SER A 224 -56.35 5.68 39.65
C SER A 224 -55.39 4.87 40.51
N ARG A 225 -54.68 5.51 41.44
CA ARG A 225 -53.76 4.83 42.36
C ARG A 225 -54.50 3.92 43.35
N ASP A 226 -55.69 4.30 43.79
CA ASP A 226 -56.47 3.54 44.76
C ASP A 226 -57.21 2.36 44.07
N ILE A 227 -57.56 2.48 42.78
CA ILE A 227 -57.97 1.37 41.89
C ILE A 227 -56.79 0.41 41.66
N GLU A 228 -55.59 0.93 41.35
CA GLU A 228 -54.37 0.11 41.19
C GLU A 228 -54.00 -0.64 42.48
N ARG A 229 -54.35 -0.09 43.65
CA ARG A 229 -54.17 -0.72 44.97
C ARG A 229 -55.34 -1.63 45.39
N GLY A 230 -56.42 -1.71 44.60
CA GLY A 230 -57.59 -2.55 44.87
C GLY A 230 -58.42 -2.11 46.08
N VAL A 231 -58.37 -0.83 46.44
CA VAL A 231 -59.14 -0.26 47.58
C VAL A 231 -60.54 0.20 47.15
N LEU A 232 -60.71 0.48 45.87
CA LEU A 232 -61.99 0.83 45.24
C LEU A 232 -62.13 -0.03 43.97
N GLU A 233 -63.31 -0.64 43.78
CA GLU A 233 -63.69 -1.36 42.55
C GLU A 233 -64.25 -0.40 41.49
#